data_AF-F3GKK9-F1
#
_entry.id   AF-F3GKK9-F1
#
_cell.length_a   1.000
_cell.length_b   1.000
_cell.length_c   1.000
_cell.angle_alpha   90.00
_cell.angle_beta   90.00
_cell.angle_gamma   90.00
#
_symmetry.space_group_name_H-M   'P 1'
#
loop_
_entity.id
_entity.type
_entity.pdbx_description
1 polymer ?
#
loop_
_entity_poly.entity_id
_entity_poly.type
_entity_poly.pdbx_seq_one_letter_code
_entity_poly.pdbx_strand_id
1 'polypeptide(L)'
;MQATPETTARQHWMGVLARAHADQPSREQLNRHEAALRDTDYQMIRAPEIGMTLVRGRMGGTGSAFNLGEMSVTRCVVRLADGRTGY
;
A
#
# COMPACT_ATOMS: atom_id res chain seq x y z
N MET A 1 7.34 8.38 19.49
CA MET A 1 8.45 8.73 18.58
C MET A 1 7.85 9.46 17.39
N GLN A 2 8.33 10.66 17.07
CA GLN A 2 7.86 11.40 15.89
C GLN A 2 8.49 10.81 14.62
N ALA A 3 7.73 10.72 13.54
CA ALA A 3 8.23 10.23 12.25
C ALA A 3 9.17 11.28 11.62
N THR A 4 10.22 10.82 10.95
CA THR A 4 11.10 11.72 10.16
C THR A 4 10.33 12.29 8.96
N PRO A 5 10.74 13.45 8.41
CA PRO A 5 10.10 14.01 7.20
C PRO A 5 10.06 13.02 6.03
N GLU A 6 11.12 12.24 5.85
CA GLU A 6 11.19 11.18 4.82
C GLU A 6 10.17 10.06 5.08
N THR A 7 10.02 9.62 6.33
CA THR A 7 9.02 8.61 6.71
C THR A 7 7.60 9.14 6.44
N THR A 8 7.33 10.40 6.79
CA THR A 8 6.03 11.03 6.57
C THR A 8 5.71 11.15 5.08
N ALA A 9 6.67 11.59 4.26
CA ALA A 9 6.51 11.64 2.80
C ALA A 9 6.24 10.23 2.22
N ARG A 10 6.97 9.22 2.71
CA ARG A 10 6.78 7.82 2.29
C ARG A 10 5.43 7.25 2.74
N GLN A 11 4.92 7.61 3.91
CA GLN A 11 3.59 7.19 4.34
C GLN A 11 2.49 7.85 3.50
N HIS A 12 2.69 9.11 3.13
CA HIS A 12 1.72 9.89 2.37
C HIS A 12 1.45 9.29 0.97
N TRP A 13 2.46 9.18 0.12
CA TRP A 13 2.28 8.66 -1.24
C TRP A 13 1.85 7.18 -1.28
N MET A 14 2.28 6.33 -0.34
CA MET A 14 1.80 4.94 -0.22
C MET A 14 0.31 4.91 0.10
N GLY A 15 -0.15 5.80 0.99
CA GLY A 15 -1.58 5.94 1.27
C GLY A 15 -2.37 6.39 0.05
N VAL A 16 -1.85 7.33 -0.75
CA VAL A 16 -2.49 7.77 -2.00
C VAL A 16 -2.65 6.59 -2.96
N LEU A 17 -1.58 5.84 -3.23
CA LEU A 17 -1.62 4.68 -4.13
C LEU A 17 -2.58 3.59 -3.64
N ALA A 18 -2.62 3.31 -2.33
CA ALA A 18 -3.54 2.32 -1.76
C ALA A 18 -5.03 2.66 -1.96
N ARG A 19 -5.37 3.95 -2.16
CA ARG A 19 -6.75 4.42 -2.40
C ARG A 19 -7.03 4.76 -3.86
N ALA A 20 -6.03 4.73 -4.73
CA ALA A 20 -6.17 5.14 -6.12
C ALA A 20 -7.14 4.27 -6.94
N HIS A 21 -7.55 3.10 -6.41
CA HIS A 21 -8.57 2.24 -7.01
C HIS A 21 -10.00 2.48 -6.49
N ALA A 22 -10.23 3.46 -5.61
CA ALA A 22 -11.53 3.68 -4.97
C ALA A 22 -12.63 4.16 -5.94
N ASP A 23 -12.26 4.86 -7.02
CA ASP A 23 -13.17 5.37 -8.03
C ASP A 23 -12.56 5.33 -9.44
N GLN A 24 -13.42 5.50 -10.45
CA GLN A 24 -13.02 5.42 -11.86
C GLN A 24 -12.00 6.51 -12.26
N PRO A 25 -12.20 7.81 -11.93
CA PRO A 25 -11.23 8.85 -12.26
C PRO A 25 -9.83 8.63 -11.67
N SER A 26 -9.74 8.19 -10.41
CA SER A 26 -8.48 7.92 -9.73
C SER A 26 -7.75 6.74 -10.37
N ARG A 27 -8.49 5.71 -10.77
CA ARG A 27 -7.93 4.56 -11.48
C ARG A 27 -7.40 4.94 -12.86
N GLU A 28 -8.10 5.79 -13.60
CA GLU A 28 -7.64 6.32 -14.89
C GLU A 28 -6.37 7.18 -14.75
N GLN A 29 -6.24 7.95 -13.67
CA GLN A 29 -5.00 8.67 -13.36
C GLN A 29 -3.83 7.71 -13.13
N LEU A 30 -4.04 6.64 -12.35
CA LEU A 30 -2.99 5.66 -12.10
C LEU A 30 -2.57 4.93 -13.38
N ASN A 31 -3.54 4.50 -14.20
CA ASN A 31 -3.29 3.75 -15.43
C ASN A 31 -2.46 4.53 -16.46
N ARG A 32 -2.50 5.87 -16.45
CA ARG A 32 -1.66 6.70 -17.34
C ARG A 32 -0.16 6.48 -17.13
N HIS A 33 0.25 6.00 -15.95
CA HIS A 33 1.65 5.72 -15.64
C HIS A 33 2.10 4.30 -16.01
N GLU A 34 1.18 3.42 -16.41
CA GLU A 34 1.47 2.00 -16.67
C GLU A 34 2.58 1.82 -17.71
N ALA A 35 2.52 2.55 -18.83
CA ALA A 35 3.51 2.46 -19.90
C ALA A 35 4.92 2.81 -19.41
N ALA A 36 5.07 3.89 -18.64
CA ALA A 36 6.36 4.31 -18.09
C ALA A 36 6.92 3.32 -17.06
N LEU A 37 6.04 2.64 -16.31
CA LEU A 37 6.44 1.63 -15.32
C LEU A 37 6.84 0.30 -15.96
N ARG A 38 6.24 -0.05 -17.10
CA ARG A 38 6.53 -1.29 -17.84
C ARG A 38 7.98 -1.36 -18.33
N ASP A 39 8.57 -0.21 -18.65
CA ASP A 39 9.94 -0.11 -19.14
C ASP A 39 10.99 -0.06 -18.01
N THR A 40 10.55 -0.10 -16.74
CA THR A 40 11.47 -0.09 -15.59
C THR A 40 11.87 -1.52 -15.24
N ASP A 41 13.18 -1.78 -15.20
CA ASP A 41 13.71 -3.08 -14.75
C ASP A 41 13.50 -3.27 -13.24
N TYR A 42 12.78 -4.34 -12.88
CA TYR A 42 12.61 -4.78 -11.49
C TYR A 42 12.55 -6.30 -11.36
N GLN A 43 12.89 -6.78 -10.19
CA GLN A 43 12.72 -8.17 -9.77
C GLN A 43 11.54 -8.27 -8.80
N MET A 44 10.68 -9.25 -9.03
CA MET A 44 9.59 -9.58 -8.11
C MET A 44 10.14 -10.45 -6.97
N ILE A 45 10.39 -9.84 -5.81
CA ILE A 45 10.87 -10.53 -4.60
C ILE A 45 9.74 -11.31 -3.94
N ARG A 46 8.53 -10.74 -3.98
CA ARG A 46 7.29 -11.39 -3.59
C ARG A 46 6.21 -11.04 -4.60
N ALA A 47 5.61 -12.07 -5.22
CA ALA A 47 4.48 -11.89 -6.10
C ALA A 47 3.26 -11.31 -5.36
N PRO A 48 2.29 -10.71 -6.06
CA PRO A 48 1.03 -10.28 -5.44
C PRO A 48 0.34 -11.46 -4.75
N GLU A 49 0.27 -11.40 -3.42
CA GLU A 49 -0.38 -12.40 -2.57
C GLU A 49 -1.61 -11.77 -1.93
N ILE A 50 -2.79 -12.33 -2.22
CA ILE A 50 -4.04 -11.97 -1.55
C ILE A 50 -4.14 -12.78 -0.26
N GLY A 51 -4.34 -12.10 0.87
CA GLY A 51 -4.54 -12.70 2.18
C GLY A 51 -5.55 -11.91 3.00
N MET A 52 -5.56 -12.14 4.31
CA MET A 52 -6.46 -11.49 5.25
C MET A 52 -5.66 -10.79 6.36
N THR A 53 -6.20 -9.68 6.86
CA THR A 53 -5.71 -9.00 8.06
C THR A 53 -6.82 -8.86 9.09
N LEU A 54 -6.49 -9.01 10.36
CA LEU A 54 -7.43 -8.85 11.47
C LEU A 54 -7.67 -7.37 11.74
N VAL A 55 -8.89 -6.90 11.48
CA VAL A 55 -9.31 -5.54 11.77
C VAL A 55 -9.59 -5.40 13.26
N ARG A 56 -9.06 -4.34 13.86
CA ARG A 56 -9.29 -4.01 15.27
C ARG A 56 -10.16 -2.77 15.41
N GLY A 57 -11.26 -2.91 16.15
CA GLY A 57 -12.10 -1.81 16.59
C GLY A 57 -11.70 -1.32 17.98
N ARG A 58 -12.33 -0.22 18.43
CA ARG A 58 -12.23 0.28 19.81
C ARG A 58 -13.63 0.50 20.37
N MET A 59 -13.89 0.00 21.59
CA MET A 59 -15.19 0.16 22.26
C MET A 59 -15.55 1.64 22.38
N GLY A 60 -16.72 2.05 21.89
CA GLY A 60 -17.14 3.45 21.90
C GLY A 60 -16.19 4.41 21.16
N GLY A 61 -15.35 3.92 20.23
CA GLY A 61 -14.43 4.72 19.42
C GLY A 61 -13.05 4.97 20.06
N THR A 62 -12.96 5.08 21.38
CA THR A 62 -11.69 5.39 22.10
C THR A 62 -11.31 4.37 23.18
N GLY A 63 -12.25 3.53 23.62
CA GLY A 63 -12.06 2.52 24.66
C GLY A 63 -11.19 1.34 24.24
N SER A 64 -11.27 0.21 24.96
CA SER A 64 -10.42 -0.95 24.73
C SER A 64 -10.51 -1.49 23.30
N ALA A 65 -9.37 -1.93 22.77
CA ALA A 65 -9.31 -2.55 21.45
C ALA A 65 -9.94 -3.96 21.47
N PHE A 66 -10.64 -4.33 20.40
CA PHE A 66 -11.19 -5.68 20.21
C PHE A 66 -11.06 -6.10 18.74
N ASN A 67 -11.11 -7.42 18.49
CA ASN A 67 -11.09 -7.94 17.13
C ASN A 67 -12.47 -7.74 16.48
N LEU A 68 -12.52 -6.92 15.43
CA LEU A 68 -13.76 -6.57 14.73
C LEU A 68 -14.12 -7.60 13.65
N GLY A 69 -13.11 -8.24 13.06
CA GLY A 69 -13.26 -9.19 11.97
C GLY A 69 -12.01 -9.19 11.10
N GLU A 70 -12.11 -9.72 9.88
CA GLU A 70 -11.01 -9.78 8.93
C GLU A 70 -11.33 -8.99 7.66
N MET A 71 -10.29 -8.46 7.01
CA MET A 71 -10.38 -7.77 5.72
C MET A 71 -9.32 -8.33 4.77
N SER A 72 -9.67 -8.45 3.49
CA SER A 72 -8.71 -8.86 2.47
C SER A 72 -7.61 -7.80 2.28
N VAL A 73 -6.39 -8.26 2.05
CA VAL A 73 -5.23 -7.41 1.75
C VAL A 73 -4.37 -8.10 0.70
N THR A 74 -3.88 -7.33 -0.27
CA THR A 74 -2.87 -7.80 -1.22
C THR A 74 -1.53 -7.18 -0.87
N ARG A 75 -0.47 -7.99 -0.83
CA ARG A 75 0.91 -7.52 -0.64
C ARG A 75 1.81 -7.99 -1.77
N CYS A 76 2.79 -7.19 -2.15
CA CYS A 76 3.84 -7.55 -3.08
C CYS A 76 5.15 -6.88 -2.68
N VAL A 77 6.27 -7.38 -3.20
CA VAL A 77 7.58 -6.75 -2.98
C VAL A 77 8.36 -6.80 -4.28
N VAL A 78 8.88 -5.65 -4.70
CA VAL A 78 9.73 -5.53 -5.89
C VAL A 78 11.07 -4.92 -5.52
N ARG A 79 12.11 -5.25 -6.28
CA ARG A 79 13.45 -4.67 -6.15
C ARG A 79 13.90 -4.11 -7.49
N LEU A 80 14.29 -2.84 -7.51
CA LEU A 80 14.84 -2.18 -8.69
C LEU A 80 16.29 -2.62 -8.94
N ALA A 81 16.79 -2.38 -10.15
CA ALA A 81 18.18 -2.69 -10.53
C ALA A 81 19.23 -2.02 -9.62
N ASP A 82 18.92 -0.85 -9.05
CA ASP A 82 19.78 -0.12 -8.11
C ASP A 82 19.70 -0.64 -6.66
N GLY A 83 18.97 -1.72 -6.41
CA GLY A 83 18.82 -2.36 -5.10
C GLY A 83 17.71 -1.79 -4.22
N ARG A 84 17.05 -0.67 -4.60
CA ARG A 84 15.91 -0.14 -3.84
C ARG A 84 14.74 -1.12 -3.86
N THR A 85 14.08 -1.27 -2.71
CA THR A 85 12.96 -2.21 -2.53
C THR A 85 11.65 -1.45 -2.32
N GLY A 86 10.62 -1.81 -3.10
CA GLY A 86 9.25 -1.33 -3.01
C GLY A 86 8.33 -2.33 -2.33
N TYR A 87 7.31 -1.82 -1.62
CA TYR A 87 6.33 -2.58 -0.83
C TYR A 87 4.94 -1.98 -1.04
#